data_AF-A0A8J7PL73-F1
#
_entry.id   AF-A0A8J7PL73-F1
#
_cell.length_a   1.000
_cell.length_b   1.000
_cell.length_c   1.000
_cell.angle_alpha   90.00
_cell.angle_beta   90.00
_cell.angle_gamma   90.00
#
_symmetry.space_group_name_H-M   'P 1'
#
loop_
_entity.id
_entity.type
_entity.pdbx_description
1 polymer ?
#
loop_
_entity_poly.entity_id
_entity_poly.type
_entity_poly.pdbx_seq_one_letter_code
_entity_poly.pdbx_strand_id
1 'polypeptide(L)'
;MSDGSSVPGRWPALSGRESRARHDVRPFLHRATAHISFGPLKDAVARAQPGSRCEFLTRHGVPADVVEEVPRMPDVRIRGGANLDRVQALIDAWQAEGPD
;
A
#
# COMPACT_ATOMS: atom_id res chain seq x y z
N MET A 1 17.17 -0.03 33.18
CA MET A 1 17.90 0.07 31.90
C MET A 1 18.04 -1.34 31.38
N SER A 2 17.26 -1.71 30.36
CA SER A 2 17.46 -2.94 29.61
C SER A 2 17.22 -2.61 28.14
N ASP A 3 18.31 -2.74 27.39
CA ASP A 3 18.45 -2.47 25.97
C ASP A 3 17.66 -3.54 25.19
N GLY A 4 16.46 -3.17 24.74
CA GLY A 4 15.65 -3.97 23.84
C GLY A 4 15.99 -3.57 22.41
N SER A 5 17.06 -4.14 21.87
CA SER A 5 17.42 -4.03 20.46
C SER A 5 16.25 -4.51 19.58
N SER A 6 15.44 -3.57 19.08
CA SER A 6 14.47 -3.82 18.02
C SER A 6 15.23 -4.09 16.72
N VAL A 7 15.33 -5.37 16.36
CA VAL A 7 15.70 -5.84 15.03
C VAL A 7 14.93 -5.04 13.96
N PRO A 8 15.57 -4.57 12.87
CA PRO A 8 14.85 -3.91 11.78
C PRO A 8 13.80 -4.89 11.24
N GLY A 9 12.54 -4.55 11.52
CA GLY A 9 11.40 -5.46 11.45
C GLY A 9 11.25 -6.11 10.09
N ARG A 10 11.48 -7.43 10.06
CA ARG A 10 11.02 -8.33 9.00
C ARG A 10 9.50 -8.24 9.02
N TRP A 11 8.89 -7.79 7.92
CA TRP A 11 7.44 -7.74 7.82
C TRP A 11 6.87 -9.15 8.07
N PRO A 12 5.72 -9.25 8.76
CA PRO A 12 5.07 -10.53 8.91
C PRO A 12 4.83 -11.10 7.51
N ALA A 13 5.18 -12.38 7.33
CA ALA A 13 4.87 -13.07 6.10
C ALA A 13 3.35 -12.97 5.87
N LEU A 14 2.96 -12.53 4.67
CA LEU A 14 1.56 -12.37 4.34
C LEU A 14 0.89 -13.74 4.32
N SER A 15 -0.31 -13.83 4.88
CA SER A 15 -1.13 -15.00 4.64
C SER A 15 -1.47 -15.10 3.15
N GLY A 16 -1.73 -16.31 2.66
CA GLY A 16 -2.19 -16.50 1.27
C GLY A 16 -3.48 -15.74 0.96
N ARG A 17 -4.29 -15.41 1.97
CA ARG A 17 -5.48 -14.56 1.82
C ARG A 17 -5.12 -13.10 1.58
N GLU A 18 -4.13 -12.57 2.30
CA GLU A 18 -3.68 -11.19 2.15
C GLU A 18 -2.98 -10.96 0.81
N SER A 19 -2.12 -11.89 0.40
CA SER A 19 -1.48 -11.82 -0.92
C SER A 19 -2.51 -11.82 -2.05
N ARG A 20 -3.49 -12.74 -2.02
CA ARG A 20 -4.60 -12.72 -2.99
C ARG A 20 -5.36 -11.40 -2.96
N ALA A 21 -5.65 -10.86 -1.78
CA ALA A 21 -6.32 -9.56 -1.67
C ALA A 21 -5.49 -8.43 -2.30
N ARG A 22 -4.17 -8.39 -2.13
CA ARG A 22 -3.28 -7.41 -2.79
C ARG A 22 -3.36 -7.49 -4.31
N HIS A 23 -3.40 -8.70 -4.87
CA HIS A 23 -3.56 -8.91 -6.30
C HIS A 23 -4.95 -8.48 -6.81
N ASP A 24 -5.99 -8.81 -6.06
CA ASP A 24 -7.38 -8.58 -6.47
C ASP A 24 -7.79 -7.10 -6.44
N VAL A 25 -7.20 -6.28 -5.55
CA VAL A 25 -7.52 -4.85 -5.46
C VAL A 25 -6.92 -4.00 -6.59
N ARG A 26 -6.02 -4.56 -7.43
CA ARG A 26 -5.50 -3.93 -8.67
C ARG A 26 -5.28 -2.40 -8.58
N PRO A 27 -4.39 -1.91 -7.70
CA PRO A 27 -4.10 -0.49 -7.57
C PRO A 27 -3.68 0.13 -8.91
N PHE A 28 -4.16 1.34 -9.17
CA PHE A 28 -3.84 2.10 -10.36
C PHE A 28 -3.36 3.51 -10.00
N LEU A 29 -2.20 3.91 -10.53
CA LEU A 29 -1.62 5.23 -10.30
C LEU A 29 -2.12 6.25 -11.33
N HIS A 30 -2.96 7.18 -10.88
CA HIS A 30 -3.35 8.37 -11.63
C HIS A 30 -2.22 9.40 -11.61
N ARG A 31 -1.36 9.38 -12.65
CA ARG A 31 -0.17 10.24 -12.72
C ARG A 31 -0.47 11.73 -12.73
N ALA A 32 -1.61 12.14 -13.31
CA ALA A 32 -2.00 13.56 -13.39
C ALA A 32 -2.37 14.16 -12.02
N THR A 33 -2.91 13.35 -11.11
CA THR A 33 -3.37 13.78 -9.78
C THR A 33 -2.49 13.25 -8.65
N ALA A 34 -1.53 12.38 -8.95
CA ALA A 34 -0.72 11.65 -7.99
C ALA A 34 -1.56 10.86 -6.97
N HIS A 35 -2.68 10.28 -7.43
CA HIS A 35 -3.58 9.44 -6.62
C HIS A 35 -3.45 7.98 -7.04
N ILE A 36 -3.62 7.06 -6.09
CA ILE A 36 -3.73 5.63 -6.33
C ILE A 36 -5.16 5.23 -6.01
N SER A 37 -5.86 4.75 -7.02
CA SER A 37 -7.20 4.18 -6.85
C SER A 37 -7.15 2.67 -6.81
N PHE A 38 -8.14 2.10 -6.14
CA PHE A 38 -8.26 0.67 -5.97
C PHE A 38 -9.50 0.17 -6.73
N GLY A 39 -9.39 -1.05 -7.25
CA GLY A 39 -10.55 -1.78 -7.75
C GLY A 39 -11.56 -2.09 -6.63
N PRO A 40 -12.63 -2.84 -6.95
CA PRO A 40 -13.71 -3.10 -5.99
C PRO A 40 -13.23 -3.73 -4.67
N LEU A 41 -13.47 -3.04 -3.55
CA LEU A 41 -13.11 -3.50 -2.20
C LEU A 41 -14.26 -4.29 -1.55
N LYS A 42 -14.32 -5.59 -1.86
CA LYS A 42 -15.48 -6.45 -1.57
C LYS A 42 -15.58 -6.96 -0.14
N ASP A 43 -14.45 -7.09 0.57
CA ASP A 43 -14.40 -7.61 1.94
C ASP A 43 -13.47 -6.79 2.85
N ALA A 44 -13.42 -7.15 4.13
CA ALA A 44 -12.60 -6.45 5.12
C ALA A 44 -11.10 -6.50 4.81
N VAL A 45 -10.60 -7.59 4.20
CA VAL A 45 -9.18 -7.73 3.84
C VAL A 45 -8.86 -6.82 2.66
N ALA A 46 -9.72 -6.76 1.64
CA ALA A 46 -9.60 -5.81 0.54
C ALA A 46 -9.62 -4.35 1.04
N ARG A 47 -10.53 -4.03 1.97
CA ARG A 47 -10.64 -2.69 2.57
C ARG A 47 -9.44 -2.25 3.39
N ALA A 48 -8.64 -3.19 3.90
CA ALA A 48 -7.39 -2.89 4.60
C ALA A 48 -6.22 -2.57 3.65
N GLN A 49 -6.32 -2.94 2.37
CA GLN A 49 -5.20 -2.81 1.42
C GLN A 49 -4.75 -1.37 1.13
N PRO A 50 -5.62 -0.34 1.05
CA PRO A 50 -5.20 1.04 0.92
C PRO A 50 -4.28 1.50 2.07
N GLY A 51 -4.59 1.12 3.31
CA GLY A 51 -3.74 1.41 4.48
C GLY A 51 -2.39 0.68 4.40
N SER A 52 -2.41 -0.62 4.10
CA SER A 52 -1.20 -1.44 3.89
C SER A 52 -0.30 -0.86 2.80
N ARG A 53 -0.88 -0.40 1.68
CA ARG A 53 -0.18 0.27 0.59
C ARG A 53 0.45 1.58 1.04
N CYS A 54 -0.31 2.41 1.75
CA CYS A 54 0.13 3.71 2.24
C CYS A 54 1.34 3.57 3.20
N GLU A 55 1.28 2.59 4.10
CA GLU A 55 2.37 2.27 5.03
C GLU A 55 3.63 1.80 4.27
N PHE A 56 3.45 0.91 3.29
CA PHE A 56 4.56 0.43 2.44
C PHE A 56 5.25 1.59 1.72
N LEU A 57 4.50 2.47 1.06
CA LEU A 57 5.05 3.63 0.35
C LEU A 57 5.82 4.56 1.31
N THR A 58 5.23 4.87 2.47
CA THR A 58 5.83 5.75 3.47
C THR A 58 7.16 5.18 4.00
N ARG A 59 7.21 3.87 4.27
CA ARG A 59 8.43 3.17 4.69
C ARG A 59 9.52 3.21 3.62
N HIS A 60 9.13 3.19 2.34
CA HIS A 60 10.04 3.34 1.20
C HIS A 60 10.33 4.80 0.83
N GLY A 61 10.00 5.76 1.70
CA GLY A 61 10.33 7.18 1.54
C GLY A 61 9.42 7.93 0.56
N VAL A 62 8.23 7.40 0.27
CA VAL A 62 7.18 8.07 -0.50
C VAL A 62 6.07 8.49 0.47
N PRO A 63 6.01 9.76 0.88
CA PRO A 63 4.97 10.22 1.79
C PRO A 63 3.59 10.11 1.11
N ALA A 64 2.65 9.42 1.74
CA ALA A 64 1.32 9.18 1.21
C ALA A 64 0.27 9.18 2.34
N ASP A 65 -1.00 9.37 1.98
CA ASP A 65 -2.13 9.20 2.89
C ASP A 65 -3.27 8.45 2.24
N VAL A 66 -3.99 7.69 3.05
CA VAL A 66 -5.33 7.21 2.67
C VAL A 66 -6.30 8.40 2.76
N VAL A 67 -7.00 8.67 1.67
CA VAL A 67 -8.06 9.67 1.60
C VAL A 67 -9.37 8.95 1.30
N GLU A 68 -10.36 9.14 2.16
CA GLU A 68 -11.70 8.59 1.96
C GLU A 68 -12.63 9.70 1.44
N GLU A 69 -12.52 10.03 0.15
CA GLU A 69 -13.38 11.04 -0.49
C GLU A 69 -14.83 10.55 -0.64
N VAL A 70 -15.02 9.24 -0.81
CA VAL A 70 -16.33 8.59 -0.85
C VAL A 70 -16.37 7.53 0.24
N PRO A 71 -17.46 7.41 1.06
CA PRO A 71 -17.56 6.53 2.24
C PRO A 71 -17.36 5.01 2.04
N ARG A 72 -16.89 4.57 0.86
CA ARG A 72 -16.64 3.18 0.47
C ARG A 72 -15.49 3.02 -0.53
N MET A 73 -14.84 4.10 -0.94
CA MET A 73 -13.77 4.09 -1.94
C MET A 73 -12.57 4.90 -1.42
N PRO A 74 -11.81 4.33 -0.47
CA PRO A 74 -10.53 4.90 -0.06
C PRO A 74 -9.54 4.89 -1.22
N ASP A 75 -8.95 6.05 -1.50
CA ASP A 75 -7.81 6.22 -2.41
C ASP A 75 -6.54 6.51 -1.59
N VAL A 76 -5.36 6.42 -2.21
CA VAL A 76 -4.09 6.85 -1.60
C VAL A 76 -3.54 8.05 -2.36
N ARG A 77 -3.37 9.18 -1.68
CA ARG A 77 -2.77 10.39 -2.25
C ARG A 77 -1.27 10.41 -1.97
N ILE A 78 -0.47 10.64 -3.01
CA ILE A 78 0.98 10.83 -2.88
C ILE A 78 1.29 12.30 -2.62
N ARG A 79 2.11 12.60 -1.61
CA ARG A 79 2.54 13.97 -1.28
C ARG A 79 3.90 14.30 -1.88
N GLY A 80 4.17 15.61 -1.97
CA GLY A 80 5.55 16.14 -1.99
C GLY A 80 6.35 15.94 -3.27
N GLY A 81 5.73 15.93 -4.46
CA GLY A 81 6.47 15.86 -5.73
C GLY A 81 7.25 14.55 -5.92
N ALA A 82 6.84 13.48 -5.25
CA ALA A 82 7.49 12.17 -5.35
C ALA A 82 7.61 11.70 -6.81
N ASN A 83 8.71 11.03 -7.13
CA ASN A 83 8.94 10.46 -8.45
C ASN A 83 7.90 9.35 -8.74
N LEU A 84 7.00 9.60 -9.69
CA LEU A 84 5.89 8.70 -10.02
C LEU A 84 6.32 7.36 -10.64
N ASP A 85 7.48 7.29 -11.29
CA ASP A 85 8.00 6.02 -11.80
C ASP A 85 8.48 5.13 -10.65
N ARG A 86 9.09 5.73 -9.63
CA ARG A 86 9.41 5.04 -8.38
C ARG A 86 8.14 4.58 -7.67
N VAL A 87 7.08 5.42 -7.64
CA VAL A 87 5.79 5.02 -7.05
C VAL A 87 5.22 3.82 -7.78
N GLN A 88 5.23 3.80 -9.12
CA GLN A 88 4.74 2.66 -9.90
C GLN A 88 5.54 1.37 -9.60
N ALA A 89 6.87 1.45 -9.56
CA ALA A 89 7.70 0.29 -9.21
C ALA A 89 7.40 -0.25 -7.80
N LEU A 90 7.14 0.63 -6.83
CA LEU A 90 6.72 0.23 -5.48
C LEU A 90 5.29 -0.34 -5.46
N ILE A 91 4.42 0.11 -6.37
CA ILE A 91 3.11 -0.50 -6.59
C ILE A 91 3.28 -1.96 -6.99
N ASP A 92 4.07 -2.21 -8.03
CA ASP A 92 4.31 -3.54 -8.56
C ASP A 92 4.99 -4.45 -7.52
N ALA A 93 5.98 -3.93 -6.77
CA ALA A 93 6.70 -4.68 -5.73
C ALA A 93 5.79 -5.18 -4.61
N TRP A 94 4.96 -4.31 -4.03
CA TRP A 94 4.01 -4.72 -2.99
C TRP A 94 2.96 -5.71 -3.48
N GLN A 95 2.57 -5.62 -4.77
CA GLN A 95 1.66 -6.60 -5.36
C GLN A 95 2.35 -7.95 -5.54
N ALA A 96 3.65 -7.96 -5.82
CA ALA A 96 4.44 -9.17 -6.00
C ALA A 96 4.86 -9.85 -4.67
N GLU A 97 4.76 -9.16 -3.53
CA GLU A 97 4.89 -9.79 -2.22
C GLU A 97 3.70 -10.76 -1.99
N GLY A 98 3.88 -12.00 -2.43
CA GLY A 98 3.06 -13.15 -2.07
C GLY A 98 3.75 -14.05 -1.04
N PRO A 99 3.05 -14.99 -0.40
CA PRO A 99 3.73 -16.02 0.37
C PRO A 99 4.61 -16.81 -0.59
N ASP A 100 5.91 -16.89 -0.29
CA ASP A 100 6.76 -17.97 -0.79
C ASP A 100 6.11 -19.34 -0.50
#